data_AF-A0A7T3PCP8-F1
#
_entry.id   AF-A0A7T3PCP8-F1
#
_cell.length_a   1.000
_cell.length_b   1.000
_cell.length_c   1.000
_cell.angle_alpha   90.00
_cell.angle_beta   90.00
_cell.angle_gamma   90.00
#
_symmetry.space_group_name_H-M   'P 1'
#
loop_
_entity.id
_entity.type
_entity.pdbx_description
1 polymer ?
#
loop_
_entity_poly.entity_id
_entity_poly.type
_entity_poly.pdbx_seq_one_letter_code
_entity_poly.pdbx_strand_id
1 'polypeptide(L)'
;MNSRKQTQSIIPNIIHSLNANHLINLINNAIKEKFFPIINIHDCFGTHPNKMEILEYKVKKEFILLYTKDKFINTFHKRLIQAIKDNQFKIIEIKDNKFVENNDKNNSLLKIPSIPKLGKLDLEKIIKSKYLIY
;
A
#
# COMPACT_ATOMS: atom_id res chain seq x y z
N MET A 1 9.05 23.90 4.38
CA MET A 1 8.60 22.60 3.83
C MET A 1 8.72 22.65 2.30
N ASN A 2 9.45 21.72 1.65
CA ASN A 2 9.64 21.76 0.20
C ASN A 2 8.54 20.95 -0.50
N SER A 3 7.55 21.65 -1.05
CA SER A 3 6.36 21.04 -1.67
C SER A 3 6.72 20.10 -2.82
N ARG A 4 7.67 20.46 -3.69
CA ARG A 4 8.12 19.61 -4.80
C ARG A 4 8.69 18.29 -4.32
N LYS A 5 9.57 18.32 -3.32
CA LYS A 5 10.17 17.10 -2.75
C LYS A 5 9.08 16.21 -2.13
N GLN A 6 8.14 16.79 -1.38
CA GLN A 6 7.06 16.01 -0.79
C GLN A 6 6.14 15.35 -1.82
N THR A 7 5.75 16.09 -2.86
CA THR A 7 4.92 15.51 -3.94
C THR A 7 5.63 14.36 -4.65
N GLN A 8 6.94 14.47 -4.88
CA GLN A 8 7.72 13.42 -5.54
C GLN A 8 8.00 12.21 -4.63
N SER A 9 8.24 12.44 -3.34
CA SER A 9 8.61 11.37 -2.41
C SER A 9 7.42 10.59 -1.84
N ILE A 10 6.19 11.12 -1.92
CA ILE A 10 5.03 10.48 -1.27
C ILE A 10 4.71 9.09 -1.83
N ILE A 11 4.72 8.93 -3.16
CA ILE A 11 4.41 7.65 -3.81
C ILE A 11 5.50 6.60 -3.52
N PRO A 12 6.81 6.88 -3.73
CA PRO A 12 7.87 5.94 -3.36
C PRO A 12 7.79 5.50 -1.90
N ASN A 13 7.59 6.44 -0.97
CA ASN A 13 7.51 6.12 0.45
C ASN A 13 6.32 5.21 0.79
N ILE A 14 5.19 5.39 0.11
CA ILE A 14 4.01 4.52 0.28
C ILE A 14 4.33 3.09 -0.19
N ILE A 15 4.91 2.94 -1.39
CA ILE A 15 5.26 1.63 -1.93
C ILE A 15 6.29 0.92 -1.05
N HIS A 16 7.32 1.63 -0.58
CA HIS A 16 8.29 1.06 0.35
C HIS A 16 7.66 0.64 1.68
N SER A 17 6.70 1.41 2.19
CA SER A 17 5.95 1.05 3.40
C SER A 17 5.12 -0.22 3.20
N LEU A 18 4.53 -0.42 2.02
CA LEU A 18 3.79 -1.65 1.69
C LEU A 18 4.72 -2.86 1.58
N ASN A 19 5.89 -2.71 0.96
CA ASN A 19 6.90 -3.77 0.90
C ASN A 19 7.36 -4.19 2.30
N ALA A 20 7.60 -3.22 3.20
CA ALA A 20 7.95 -3.51 4.58
C ALA A 20 6.82 -4.24 5.32
N ASN A 21 5.56 -3.84 5.12
CA ASN A 21 4.41 -4.50 5.74
C ASN A 21 4.26 -5.95 5.25
N HIS A 22 4.45 -6.19 3.95
CA HIS A 22 4.45 -7.52 3.36
C HIS A 22 5.50 -8.44 3.99
N LEU A 23 6.75 -7.95 4.13
CA LEU A 23 7.83 -8.66 4.80
C LEU A 23 7.49 -8.98 6.26
N ILE A 24 6.98 -8.00 7.01
CA ILE A 24 6.61 -8.19 8.42
C ILE A 24 5.51 -9.25 8.56
N ASN A 25 4.48 -9.23 7.71
CA ASN A 25 3.42 -10.22 7.73
C ASN A 25 3.92 -11.62 7.39
N LEU A 26 4.81 -11.73 6.40
CA LEU A 26 5.48 -12.98 6.06
C LEU A 26 6.26 -13.55 7.25
N ILE A 27 7.10 -12.74 7.91
CA ILE A 27 7.88 -13.16 9.07
C ILE A 27 6.96 -13.58 10.22
N ASN A 28 5.92 -12.79 10.51
CA ASN A 28 4.96 -13.09 11.58
C ASN A 28 4.26 -14.45 11.35
N ASN A 29 3.86 -14.74 10.12
CA ASN A 29 3.23 -16.01 9.78
C ASN A 29 4.24 -17.15 9.77
N ALA A 30 5.47 -16.92 9.34
CA ALA A 30 6.54 -17.89 9.43
C ALA A 30 6.89 -18.27 10.88
N ILE A 31 6.92 -17.31 11.81
CA ILE A 31 7.09 -17.56 13.25
C ILE A 31 5.98 -18.47 13.78
N LYS A 32 4.71 -18.14 13.49
CA LYS A 32 3.55 -18.94 13.94
C LYS A 32 3.61 -20.38 13.44
N GLU A 33 4.07 -20.56 12.21
CA GLU A 33 4.17 -21.87 11.55
C GLU A 33 5.52 -22.57 11.79
N LYS A 34 6.41 -21.99 12.61
CA LYS A 34 7.78 -22.49 12.85
C LYS A 34 8.57 -22.73 11.54
N PHE A 35 8.34 -21.89 10.53
CA PHE A 35 8.99 -21.98 9.23
C PHE A 35 10.28 -21.14 9.22
N PHE A 36 11.41 -21.81 9.39
CA PHE A 36 12.74 -21.21 9.42
C PHE A 36 13.78 -22.12 8.71
N PRO A 37 14.92 -21.58 8.29
CA PRO A 37 15.30 -20.16 8.29
C PRO A 37 14.64 -19.40 7.12
N ILE A 38 14.40 -18.11 7.32
CA ILE A 38 14.10 -17.15 6.23
C ILE A 38 15.20 -16.11 6.24
N ILE A 39 15.71 -15.79 5.06
CA ILE A 39 16.62 -14.68 4.80
C ILE A 39 15.88 -13.70 3.91
N ASN A 40 15.97 -12.41 4.20
CA ASN A 40 15.42 -11.37 3.33
C ASN A 40 16.42 -10.23 3.17
N ILE A 41 16.55 -9.74 1.94
CA ILE A 41 17.28 -8.52 1.61
C ILE A 41 16.36 -7.72 0.70
N HIS A 42 15.76 -6.66 1.24
CA HIS A 42 14.74 -5.85 0.55
C HIS A 42 13.57 -6.70 0.03
N ASP A 43 13.49 -6.91 -1.28
CA ASP A 43 12.48 -7.68 -2.01
C ASP A 43 12.94 -9.10 -2.39
N CYS A 44 14.17 -9.49 -2.03
CA CYS A 44 14.68 -10.83 -2.21
C CYS A 44 14.37 -11.71 -0.99
N PHE A 45 13.82 -12.90 -1.21
CA PHE A 45 13.47 -13.86 -0.16
C PHE A 45 14.24 -15.17 -0.35
N GLY A 46 14.82 -15.71 0.72
CA GLY A 46 15.62 -16.93 0.68
C GLY A 46 15.33 -17.88 1.86
N THR A 47 15.51 -19.17 1.62
CA THR A 47 15.44 -20.24 2.63
C THR A 47 16.29 -21.43 2.18
N HIS A 48 16.24 -22.56 2.89
CA HIS A 48 16.87 -23.79 2.42
C HIS A 48 16.25 -24.27 1.10
N PRO A 49 17.04 -24.86 0.17
CA PRO A 49 16.54 -25.26 -1.15
C PRO A 49 15.31 -26.18 -1.11
N ASN A 50 15.24 -27.10 -0.15
CA ASN A 50 14.10 -28.01 0.03
C ASN A 50 12.81 -27.34 0.52
N LYS A 51 12.86 -26.06 0.91
CA LYS A 51 11.73 -25.27 1.38
C LYS A 51 11.37 -24.11 0.44
N MET A 52 12.07 -23.95 -0.68
CA MET A 52 11.93 -22.79 -1.56
C MET A 52 10.52 -22.66 -2.14
N GLU A 53 9.90 -23.78 -2.55
CA GLU A 53 8.53 -23.80 -3.06
C GLU A 53 7.50 -23.33 -2.01
N ILE A 54 7.72 -23.72 -0.75
CA ILE A 54 6.86 -23.30 0.38
C ILE A 54 7.05 -21.80 0.65
N LEU A 55 8.29 -21.30 0.60
CA LEU A 55 8.56 -19.88 0.76
C LEU A 55 7.90 -19.07 -0.36
N GLU A 56 8.07 -19.49 -1.62
CA GLU A 56 7.45 -18.84 -2.78
C GLU A 56 5.93 -18.75 -2.60
N TYR A 57 5.27 -19.87 -2.25
CA TYR A 57 3.84 -19.89 -1.98
C TYR A 57 3.44 -18.91 -0.87
N LYS A 58 4.19 -18.87 0.24
CA LYS A 58 3.91 -17.95 1.36
C LYS A 58 4.03 -16.49 0.95
N VAL A 59 5.08 -16.12 0.23
CA VAL A 59 5.31 -14.76 -0.26
C VAL A 59 4.15 -14.32 -1.18
N LYS A 60 3.73 -15.17 -2.12
CA LYS A 60 2.56 -14.90 -2.99
C LYS A 60 1.27 -14.76 -2.21
N LYS A 61 1.04 -15.64 -1.24
CA LYS A 61 -0.15 -15.63 -0.39
C LYS A 61 -0.23 -14.33 0.42
N GLU A 62 0.86 -13.91 1.05
CA GLU A 62 0.88 -12.64 1.80
C GLU A 62 0.69 -11.43 0.89
N PHE A 63 1.23 -11.47 -0.33
CA PHE A 63 1.01 -10.40 -1.31
C PHE A 63 -0.48 -10.28 -1.64
N ILE A 64 -1.13 -11.40 -1.94
CA ILE A 64 -2.56 -11.44 -2.20
C ILE A 64 -3.35 -10.91 -1.01
N LEU A 65 -3.07 -11.40 0.20
CA LEU A 65 -3.77 -10.98 1.41
C LEU A 65 -3.63 -9.47 1.64
N LEU A 66 -2.42 -8.92 1.51
CA LEU A 66 -2.17 -7.49 1.68
C LEU A 66 -2.98 -6.64 0.69
N TYR A 67 -3.03 -7.02 -0.59
CA TYR A 67 -3.69 -6.20 -1.62
C TYR A 67 -5.20 -6.44 -1.76
N THR A 68 -5.73 -7.55 -1.22
CA THR A 68 -7.16 -7.89 -1.31
C THR A 68 -7.94 -7.66 -0.03
N LYS A 69 -7.33 -7.98 1.12
CA LYS A 69 -7.99 -7.86 2.42
C LYS A 69 -7.95 -6.42 2.90
N ASP A 70 -6.82 -5.75 2.72
CA ASP A 70 -6.72 -4.34 3.07
C ASP A 70 -7.34 -3.48 1.97
N LYS A 71 -8.42 -2.78 2.33
CA LYS A 71 -8.92 -1.63 1.56
C LYS A 71 -7.96 -0.45 1.71
N PHE A 72 -6.66 -0.68 1.49
CA PHE A 72 -5.57 0.25 1.75
C PHE A 72 -5.86 1.62 1.14
N ILE A 73 -6.26 1.67 -0.13
CA ILE A 73 -6.59 2.91 -0.84
C ILE A 73 -7.73 3.66 -0.12
N ASN A 74 -8.76 2.96 0.34
CA ASN A 74 -9.88 3.58 1.05
C ASN A 74 -9.45 4.10 2.42
N THR A 75 -8.68 3.32 3.18
CA THR A 75 -8.16 3.71 4.49
C THR A 75 -7.20 4.90 4.37
N PHE A 76 -6.32 4.86 3.38
CA PHE A 76 -5.38 5.93 3.06
C PHE A 76 -6.12 7.22 2.67
N HIS A 77 -7.12 7.12 1.78
CA HIS A 77 -7.95 8.25 1.38
C HIS A 77 -8.71 8.86 2.56
N LYS A 78 -9.33 8.04 3.42
CA LYS A 78 -9.97 8.51 4.66
C LYS A 78 -8.99 9.23 5.58
N ARG A 79 -7.78 8.69 5.73
CA ARG A 79 -6.74 9.29 6.59
C ARG A 79 -6.23 10.63 6.05
N LEU A 80 -6.10 10.77 4.73
CA LEU A 80 -5.78 12.05 4.10
C LEU A 80 -6.88 13.09 4.35
N ILE A 81 -8.16 12.72 4.19
CA ILE A 81 -9.29 13.61 4.49
C ILE A 81 -9.27 14.02 5.97
N GLN A 82 -9.03 13.07 6.88
CA GLN A 82 -8.94 13.37 8.30
C GLN A 82 -7.79 14.32 8.60
N ALA A 83 -6.60 14.09 8.04
CA ALA A 83 -5.46 14.98 8.22
C ALA A 83 -5.74 16.41 7.71
N ILE A 84 -6.48 16.56 6.61
CA ILE A 84 -6.91 17.89 6.12
C ILE A 84 -7.81 18.57 7.16
N LYS A 85 -8.76 17.85 7.75
CA LYS A 85 -9.65 18.38 8.80
C LYS A 85 -8.89 18.75 10.07
N ASP A 86 -7.96 17.91 10.50
CA ASP A 86 -7.16 18.11 11.71
C ASP A 86 -6.28 19.38 11.59
N ASN A 87 -5.84 19.69 10.37
CA ASN A 87 -5.11 20.93 10.06
C ASN A 87 -6.03 22.14 9.78
N GLN A 88 -7.31 22.08 10.19
CA GLN A 88 -8.29 23.16 10.11
C GLN A 88 -8.60 23.69 8.70
N PHE A 89 -8.30 22.93 7.66
CA PHE A 89 -8.71 23.30 6.31
C PHE A 89 -10.22 23.06 6.13
N LYS A 90 -10.92 24.02 5.51
CA LYS A 90 -12.35 23.89 5.19
C LYS A 90 -12.55 22.98 3.99
N ILE A 91 -13.43 21.99 4.15
CA ILE A 91 -13.86 21.10 3.07
C ILE A 91 -15.24 21.56 2.61
N ILE A 92 -15.37 21.89 1.33
CA ILE A 92 -16.61 22.34 0.68
C ILE A 92 -17.07 21.24 -0.27
N GLU A 93 -18.36 20.92 -0.26
CA GLU A 93 -18.94 19.88 -1.11
C GLU A 93 -19.84 20.55 -2.17
N ILE A 94 -19.48 20.41 -3.45
CA ILE A 94 -20.20 21.01 -4.58
C ILE A 94 -20.45 19.92 -5.62
N LYS A 95 -21.72 19.66 -5.97
CA LYS A 95 -22.12 18.69 -7.01
C LYS A 95 -21.37 17.34 -6.87
N ASP A 96 -21.47 16.71 -5.71
CA ASP A 96 -20.83 15.43 -5.35
C ASP A 96 -19.28 15.42 -5.35
N ASN A 97 -18.63 16.58 -5.49
CA ASN A 97 -17.18 16.71 -5.43
C ASN A 97 -16.78 17.45 -4.15
N LYS A 98 -15.72 16.96 -3.49
CA LYS A 98 -15.15 17.61 -2.31
C LYS A 98 -13.99 18.51 -2.72
N PHE A 99 -13.93 19.70 -2.15
CA PHE A 99 -12.90 20.70 -2.39
C PHE A 99 -12.30 21.15 -1.06
N VAL A 100 -11.02 21.49 -1.07
CA VAL A 100 -10.33 22.12 0.06
C VAL A 100 -10.08 23.58 -0.29
N GLU A 101 -10.46 24.49 0.60
CA GLU A 101 -10.17 25.91 0.46
C GLU A 101 -8.69 26.18 0.78
N ASN A 102 -7.96 26.78 -0.16
CA ASN A 102 -6.57 27.18 0.04
C ASN A 102 -6.47 28.68 0.29
N ASN A 103 -6.19 29.06 1.54
CA ASN A 103 -6.08 30.45 1.96
C ASN A 103 -4.79 31.16 1.47
N ASP A 104 -3.78 30.41 1.00
CA ASP A 104 -2.48 30.98 0.59
C ASP A 104 -2.43 31.45 -0.88
N LYS A 105 -3.37 31.00 -1.73
CA LYS A 105 -3.42 31.37 -3.15
C LYS A 105 -4.84 31.73 -3.56
N ASN A 106 -5.19 33.01 -3.43
CA ASN A 106 -6.42 33.63 -3.97
C ASN A 106 -7.71 32.82 -3.77
N ASN A 107 -7.93 32.25 -2.57
CA ASN A 107 -9.08 31.40 -2.27
C ASN A 107 -9.36 30.32 -3.35
N SER A 108 -8.30 29.70 -3.86
CA SER A 108 -8.44 28.64 -4.84
C SER A 108 -9.00 27.36 -4.21
N LEU A 109 -9.99 26.76 -4.87
CA LEU A 109 -10.59 25.50 -4.47
C LEU A 109 -9.81 24.33 -5.08
N LEU A 110 -9.19 23.51 -4.23
CA LEU A 110 -8.47 22.31 -4.65
C LEU A 110 -9.40 21.10 -4.58
N LYS A 111 -9.68 20.48 -5.73
CA LYS A 111 -10.52 19.27 -5.80
C LYS A 111 -9.82 18.10 -5.12
N ILE A 112 -10.52 17.46 -4.18
CA ILE A 112 -10.11 16.18 -3.60
C ILE A 112 -10.41 15.08 -4.63
N PRO A 113 -9.43 14.25 -5.02
CA PRO A 113 -9.65 13.18 -5.98
C PRO A 113 -10.58 12.12 -5.41
N SER A 114 -11.48 11.60 -6.24
CA SER A 114 -12.27 10.41 -5.89
C SER A 114 -11.37 9.17 -5.85
N ILE A 115 -11.75 8.19 -5.02
CA ILE A 115 -11.05 6.91 -4.93
C ILE A 115 -11.03 6.23 -6.32
N PRO A 116 -9.88 5.75 -6.81
CA PRO A 116 -9.81 5.06 -8.09
C PRO A 116 -10.58 3.74 -8.05
N LYS A 117 -11.24 3.38 -9.16
CA LYS A 117 -11.89 2.08 -9.30
C LYS A 117 -10.81 1.00 -9.45
N LEU A 118 -10.80 0.03 -8.54
CA LEU A 118 -9.94 -1.14 -8.65
C LEU A 118 -10.43 -2.05 -9.78
N GLY A 119 -9.51 -2.54 -10.60
CA GLY A 119 -9.79 -3.57 -11.59
C GLY A 119 -10.06 -4.93 -10.93
N LYS A 120 -10.45 -5.91 -11.75
CA LYS A 120 -10.55 -7.31 -11.29
C LYS A 120 -9.15 -7.92 -11.33
N LEU A 121 -8.59 -8.23 -10.17
CA LEU A 121 -7.35 -8.97 -10.05
C LEU A 121 -7.67 -10.44 -9.78
N ASP A 122 -7.22 -11.31 -10.69
CA ASP A 122 -7.40 -12.75 -10.55
C ASP A 122 -6.30 -13.34 -9.68
N LEU A 123 -6.67 -13.74 -8.46
CA LEU A 123 -5.75 -14.24 -7.45
C LEU A 123 -5.18 -15.61 -7.83
N GLU A 124 -5.94 -16.42 -8.59
CA GLU A 124 -5.43 -17.71 -9.05
C GLU A 124 -4.26 -17.53 -10.01
N LYS A 125 -4.32 -16.50 -10.86
CA LYS A 125 -3.21 -16.17 -11.77
C LYS A 125 -1.95 -15.75 -11.02
N ILE A 126 -2.09 -15.07 -9.87
CA ILE A 126 -0.95 -14.68 -9.03
C ILE A 126 -0.31 -15.91 -8.39
N ILE A 127 -1.11 -16.81 -7.81
CA ILE A 127 -0.61 -18.05 -7.20
C ILE A 127 0.10 -18.92 -8.25
N LYS A 128 -0.50 -19.07 -9.43
CA LYS A 128 0.03 -19.87 -10.55
C LYS A 128 1.21 -19.20 -11.28
N SER A 129 1.47 -17.92 -11.04
CA SER A 129 2.54 -17.18 -11.73
C SER A 129 3.91 -17.67 -11.27
N LYS A 130 4.68 -18.27 -12.19
CA LYS A 130 6.04 -18.75 -11.92
C LYS A 130 7.08 -17.63 -11.73
N TYR A 131 6.81 -16.44 -12.26
CA TYR A 131 7.79 -15.34 -12.32
C TYR A 131 7.44 -14.17 -11.40
N LEU A 132 6.54 -14.38 -10.43
CA LEU A 132 6.17 -13.32 -9.49
C LEU A 132 7.31 -13.00 -8.52
N ILE A 133 8.11 -14.01 -8.16
CA ILE A 133 9.23 -13.92 -7.23
C ILE A 133 10.37 -14.69 -7.88
N TYR A 134 11.56 -14.09 -7.87
CA TYR A 134 12.79 -14.67 -8.41
C TYR A 134 13.70 -15.20 -7.29
#